data_AF-A0A5A7NSR8-F1
#
_entry.id   AF-A0A5A7NSR8-F1
#
_cell.length_a   1.000
_cell.length_b   1.000
_cell.length_c   1.000
_cell.angle_alpha   90.00
_cell.angle_beta   90.00
_cell.angle_gamma   90.00
#
_symmetry.space_group_name_H-M   'P 1'
#
loop_
_entity.id
_entity.type
_entity.pdbx_description
1 polymer ?
#
loop_
_entity_poly.entity_id
_entity_poly.type
_entity_poly.pdbx_seq_one_letter_code
_entity_poly.pdbx_strand_id
1 'polypeptide(L)' 'MPASWTGTGGIHPRFIVLGPDGESIFAANEKSGTIQRFGPDRSAGSPGIREEVPRTDSPVCIVFVGF' A
#
# COMPACT_ATOMS: atom_id res chain seq x y z
N MET A 1 -16.56 2.84 -13.78
CA MET A 1 -16.72 3.26 -12.37
C MET A 1 -16.15 4.67 -12.24
N PRO A 2 -16.82 5.63 -11.59
CA PRO A 2 -16.21 6.93 -11.32
C PRO A 2 -15.00 6.74 -10.39
N ALA A 3 -13.97 7.55 -10.59
CA ALA A 3 -12.82 7.56 -9.70
C ALA A 3 -13.24 8.02 -8.30
N SER A 4 -12.72 7.39 -7.26
CA SER A 4 -12.89 7.77 -5.86
C SER A 4 -11.55 8.07 -5.22
N TRP A 5 -11.55 8.92 -4.21
CA TRP A 5 -10.37 9.19 -3.39
C TRP A 5 -10.32 8.21 -2.22
N THR A 6 -9.13 7.74 -1.88
CA THR A 6 -8.89 6.92 -0.69
C THR A 6 -7.62 7.41 -0.01
N GLY A 7 -7.69 7.64 1.31
CA GLY A 7 -6.52 8.01 2.09
C GLY A 7 -5.55 6.84 2.24
N THR A 8 -4.26 7.12 2.32
CA THR A 8 -3.21 6.09 2.48
C THR A 8 -3.27 5.38 3.81
N GLY A 9 -4.08 5.86 4.75
CA GLY A 9 -4.30 5.21 6.04
C GLY A 9 -3.23 5.47 7.10
N GLY A 10 -2.30 6.39 6.86
CA GLY A 10 -1.26 6.80 7.81
C GLY A 10 -0.97 8.30 7.74
N ILE A 11 0.19 8.70 8.27
CA ILE A 11 0.62 10.11 8.37
C ILE A 11 1.88 10.31 7.53
N HIS A 12 1.90 11.38 6.72
CA HIS A 12 3.01 11.76 5.84
C HIS A 12 3.40 10.61 4.87
N PRO A 13 2.53 10.27 3.89
CA PRO A 13 2.88 9.30 2.88
C PRO A 13 4.08 9.80 2.07
N ARG A 14 5.22 9.13 2.21
CA ARG A 14 6.50 9.54 1.63
C ARG A 14 6.78 8.85 0.30
N PHE A 15 6.20 7.66 0.11
CA PHE A 15 6.41 6.85 -1.09
C PHE A 15 5.16 6.02 -1.42
N ILE A 16 4.83 5.93 -2.71
CA ILE A 16 3.73 5.12 -3.25
C ILE A 16 4.26 4.37 -4.47
N VAL A 17 3.96 3.07 -4.58
CA VAL A 17 4.45 2.23 -5.68
C VAL A 17 3.45 1.15 -6.07
N LEU A 18 3.41 0.79 -7.35
CA LEU A 18 2.68 -0.37 -7.85
C LEU A 18 3.44 -1.65 -7.51
N GLY A 19 2.74 -2.65 -7.02
CA GLY A 19 3.26 -3.97 -6.72
C GLY A 19 3.67 -4.74 -7.99
N PRO A 20 4.52 -5.77 -7.85
CA PRO A 20 4.97 -6.60 -8.97
C PRO A 20 3.84 -7.44 -9.58
N ASP A 21 2.71 -7.59 -8.88
CA ASP A 21 1.51 -8.25 -9.37
C ASP A 21 0.70 -7.39 -10.37
N GLY A 22 1.06 -6.12 -10.53
CA GLY A 22 0.40 -5.17 -11.43
C GLY A 22 -0.97 -4.69 -10.93
N GLU A 23 -1.41 -5.11 -9.75
CA GLU A 23 -2.76 -4.87 -9.23
C GLU A 23 -2.76 -4.27 -7.82
N SER A 24 -1.70 -4.49 -7.03
CA SER A 24 -1.58 -3.94 -5.68
C SER A 24 -0.86 -2.59 -5.69
N ILE A 25 -1.24 -1.67 -4.81
CA ILE A 25 -0.55 -0.41 -4.55
C ILE A 25 -0.05 -0.43 -3.10
N PHE A 26 1.17 0.01 -2.87
CA PHE A 26 1.76 0.13 -1.54
C PHE A 26 2.03 1.59 -1.21
N ALA A 27 1.67 2.02 0.00
CA ALA A 27 1.94 3.36 0.50
C ALA A 27 2.77 3.28 1.80
N ALA A 28 3.94 3.91 1.80
CA ALA A 28 4.81 4.08 2.96
C ALA A 28 4.46 5.39 3.68
N ASN A 29 3.95 5.29 4.90
CA ASN A 29 3.57 6.42 5.74
C ASN A 29 4.65 6.68 6.81
N GLU A 30 5.53 7.65 6.54
CA GLU A 30 6.75 7.92 7.30
C GLU A 30 6.48 8.16 8.78
N LYS A 31 5.57 9.10 9.10
CA LYS A 31 5.37 9.55 10.49
C LYS A 31 4.52 8.59 11.32
N SER A 32 3.77 7.69 10.69
CA SER A 32 2.99 6.66 11.39
C SER A 32 3.69 5.30 11.44
N GLY A 33 4.84 5.14 10.78
CA GLY A 33 5.58 3.88 10.78
C GLY A 33 4.84 2.72 10.08
N THR A 34 3.92 3.03 9.16
CA THR A 34 3.06 2.01 8.52
C THR A 34 3.30 1.93 7.03
N ILE A 35 3.31 0.70 6.51
CA ILE A 35 3.15 0.44 5.08
C ILE A 35 1.75 -0.13 4.87
N GLN A 36 1.00 0.42 3.94
CA GLN A 36 -0.38 0.00 3.65
C GLN A 36 -0.44 -0.53 2.22
N ARG A 37 -0.99 -1.73 2.04
CA ARG A 37 -1.28 -2.32 0.74
C ARG A 37 -2.75 -2.10 0.41
N PHE A 38 -3.01 -1.70 -0.83
CA PHE A 38 -4.33 -1.58 -1.44
C PHE A 38 -4.36 -2.51 -2.64
N GLY A 39 -5.46 -3.22 -2.86
CA GLY A 39 -5.58 -4.08 -4.04
C GLY A 39 -6.74 -5.06 -3.94
N PRO A 40 -6.97 -5.84 -4.99
CA PRO A 40 -7.95 -6.93 -4.94
C PRO A 40 -7.52 -7.99 -3.94
N ASP A 41 -8.45 -8.45 -3.11
CA ASP A 41 -8.24 -9.68 -2.36
C ASP A 41 -8.53 -10.87 -3.24
N ARG A 42 -7.48 -11.54 -3.70
CA ARG A 42 -7.61 -12.76 -4.51
C ARG A 42 -8.23 -13.92 -3.73
N SER A 43 -8.26 -13.89 -2.39
CA SER A 43 -8.89 -14.92 -1.57
C SER A 43 -10.37 -14.69 -1.33
N ALA A 44 -10.83 -13.44 -1.24
CA ALA A 44 -12.23 -13.10 -0.96
C ALA A 44 -13.03 -12.61 -2.18
N GLY A 45 -12.40 -12.45 -3.36
CA GLY A 45 -13.07 -11.94 -4.56
C GLY A 45 -13.61 -10.52 -4.42
N SER A 46 -13.18 -9.79 -3.38
CA SER A 46 -13.72 -8.49 -3.01
C SER A 46 -12.78 -7.36 -3.45
N PRO A 47 -13.31 -6.29 -4.08
CA PRO A 47 -12.50 -5.16 -4.50
C PRO A 47 -12.08 -4.30 -3.30
N GLY A 48 -10.76 -4.18 -3.10
CA GLY A 48 -10.16 -3.14 -2.25
C GLY A 48 -9.98 -3.56 -0.80
N ILE A 49 -9.05 -4.47 -0.54
CA ILE A 49 -8.53 -4.66 0.82
C ILE A 49 -7.44 -3.63 1.08
N ARG A 50 -7.55 -3.01 2.26
CA ARG A 50 -6.47 -2.30 2.91
C ARG A 50 -5.83 -3.23 3.93
N GLU A 51 -4.61 -3.65 3.66
CA GLU A 51 -3.82 -4.50 4.56
C GLU A 51 -2.63 -3.71 5.10
N GLU A 52 -2.43 -3.76 6.42
CA GLU A 52 -1.21 -3.23 7.04
C GLU A 52 -0.08 -4.26 6.88
N VAL A 53 0.99 -3.83 6.22
CA VAL A 53 2.25 -4.57 5.98
C VAL A 53 3.19 -4.29 7.17
N PRO A 54 4.31 -5.05 7.39
CA PRO A 54 5.12 -4.89 8.61
C PRO A 54 5.49 -3.45 8.94
N ARG A 55 5.32 -3.08 10.21
CA ARG A 55 5.68 -1.77 10.74
C ARG A 55 7.19 -1.58 10.72
N THR A 56 7.59 -0.36 10.43
CA THR A 56 8.96 0.12 10.58
C THR A 56 8.92 1.50 11.21
N ASP A 57 10.01 2.00 11.77
CA ASP A 57 9.98 3.28 12.48
C ASP A 57 9.71 4.49 11.56
N SER A 58 10.18 4.43 10.31
CA SER A 58 10.06 5.53 9.34
C SER A 58 10.19 5.02 7.89
N PRO A 59 9.14 4.42 7.30
CA PRO A 59 9.19 3.91 5.94
C PRO A 59 9.15 5.07 4.94
N VAL A 60 10.19 5.17 4.11
CA VAL A 60 10.35 6.26 3.12
C VAL A 60 10.56 5.80 1.68
N CYS A 61 10.78 4.51 1.46
CA CYS A 61 10.99 3.90 0.14
C CYS A 61 10.57 2.43 0.17
N ILE A 62 10.05 1.92 -0.94
CA ILE A 62 9.69 0.51 -1.12
C ILE A 62 10.31 0.04 -2.43
N VAL A 63 11.06 -1.06 -2.36
CA VAL A 63 11.66 -1.72 -3.53
C VAL A 63 11.31 -3.19 -3.47
N PHE A 64 10.81 -3.74 -4.58
CA PHE A 64 10.59 -5.17 -4.73
C PHE A 64 11.84 -5.84 -5.29
N VAL A 65 12.21 -6.98 -4.73
CA VAL A 65 13.29 -7.83 -5.24
C VAL A 65 12.71 -9.07 -5.89
N GLY A 66 13.15 -9.38 -7.11
CA GLY A 66 12.69 -10.55 -7.86
C GLY A 66 13.09 -10.45 -9.33
N PHE A 67 13.83 -11.46 -9.80
CA PHE A 67 14.15 -11.76 -11.19
C PHE A 67 13.50 -13.10 -11.53
#